data_AF-A0A7K0FGL9-F1
#
_entry.id   AF-A0A7K0FGL9-F1
#
_cell.length_a   1.000
_cell.length_b   1.000
_cell.length_c   1.000
_cell.angle_alpha   90.00
_cell.angle_beta   90.00
_cell.angle_gamma   90.00
#
_symmetry.space_group_name_H-M   'P 1'
#
loop_
_entity.id
_entity.type
_entity.pdbx_description
1 polymer ?
#
loop_
_entity_poly.entity_id
_entity_poly.type
_entity_poly.pdbx_seq_one_letter_code
_entity_poly.pdbx_strand_id
1 'polypeptide(L)'
;MKKQILFFTLLISFLFFSCGSSSDYTNKPLDKVFYGDKTIYFKINPRSQKLITFSGMVGTIGGGIIQPNVEEAFRLSINELASETTLKLKFIKNSGEIEDEKALLIDINISEIQWHFGFSVATLKTGVIYKNVNNDSEIKTTGIRKSGGGNEMNNLKKSLKDATYNFLKELEKK
;
A
#
# COMPACT_ATOMS: atom_id res chain seq x y z
N MET A 1 -52.54 11.46 0.57
CA MET A 1 -51.52 10.51 0.08
C MET A 1 -50.37 11.12 -0.76
N LYS A 2 -50.17 12.46 -0.82
CA LYS A 2 -49.07 13.05 -1.63
C LYS A 2 -47.83 13.51 -0.83
N LYS A 3 -47.91 13.61 0.50
CA LYS A 3 -46.80 14.08 1.36
C LYS A 3 -45.81 12.98 1.81
N GLN A 4 -46.17 11.70 1.68
CA GLN A 4 -45.30 10.58 2.08
C GLN A 4 -44.33 10.15 0.97
N ILE A 5 -44.61 10.47 -0.30
CA ILE A 5 -43.74 10.11 -1.44
C ILE A 5 -42.50 11.03 -1.52
N LEU A 6 -42.59 12.26 -0.99
CA LEU A 6 -41.48 13.22 -1.01
C LEU A 6 -40.38 12.91 0.02
N PHE A 7 -40.69 12.17 1.09
CA PHE A 7 -39.72 11.82 2.13
C PHE A 7 -38.84 10.61 1.74
N PHE A 8 -39.32 9.74 0.85
CA PHE A 8 -38.59 8.55 0.43
C PHE A 8 -37.49 8.86 -0.61
N THR A 9 -37.63 9.95 -1.36
CA THR A 9 -36.64 10.38 -2.36
C THR A 9 -35.48 11.17 -1.75
N LEU A 10 -35.65 11.76 -0.55
CA LEU A 10 -34.58 12.50 0.15
C LEU A 10 -33.66 11.59 1.00
N LEU A 11 -34.10 10.36 1.32
CA LEU A 11 -33.32 9.43 2.15
C LEU A 11 -32.27 8.63 1.35
N ILE A 12 -32.42 8.53 0.03
CA ILE A 12 -31.53 7.75 -0.85
C ILE A 12 -30.27 8.55 -1.22
N SER A 13 -30.29 9.88 -1.08
CA SER A 13 -29.19 10.77 -1.50
C SER A 13 -27.99 10.81 -0.53
N PHE A 14 -28.11 10.25 0.68
CA PHE A 14 -27.05 10.27 1.70
C PHE A 14 -26.20 8.99 1.80
N LEU A 15 -26.51 7.93 1.04
CA LEU A 15 -25.87 6.62 1.20
C LEU A 15 -24.65 6.36 0.30
N PHE A 16 -24.19 7.31 -0.51
CA PHE A 16 -23.11 7.08 -1.49
C PHE A 16 -21.81 7.86 -1.27
N PHE A 17 -21.54 8.36 -0.05
CA PHE A 17 -20.19 8.81 0.32
C PHE A 17 -19.32 7.66 0.85
N SER A 18 -19.28 6.53 0.15
CA SER A 18 -18.12 5.63 0.31
C SER A 18 -16.97 6.19 -0.53
N CYS A 19 -16.41 7.30 -0.08
CA CYS A 19 -15.19 7.88 -0.62
C CYS A 19 -14.07 6.85 -0.42
N GLY A 20 -13.60 6.23 -1.50
CA GLY A 20 -12.44 5.34 -1.44
C GLY A 20 -11.24 6.13 -0.95
N SER A 21 -10.54 5.63 0.07
CA SER A 21 -9.39 6.34 0.62
C SER A 21 -8.24 6.39 -0.39
N SER A 22 -8.00 7.56 -1.01
CA SER A 22 -6.76 7.81 -1.73
C SER A 22 -5.69 8.23 -0.71
N SER A 23 -4.69 7.39 -0.50
CA SER A 23 -3.48 7.77 0.23
C SER A 23 -2.60 8.62 -0.69
N ASP A 24 -2.60 9.92 -0.43
CA ASP A 24 -1.66 10.91 -0.96
C ASP A 24 -0.79 11.39 0.21
N TYR A 25 0.52 11.29 0.05
CA TYR A 25 1.52 11.64 1.06
C TYR A 25 2.27 12.94 0.76
N THR A 26 1.95 13.68 -0.30
CA THR A 26 2.62 14.94 -0.67
C THR A 26 2.61 15.97 0.47
N ASN A 27 1.52 16.01 1.24
CA ASN A 27 1.37 16.93 2.38
C ASN A 27 1.53 16.25 3.75
N LYS A 28 2.11 15.04 3.81
CA LYS A 28 2.30 14.28 5.06
C LYS A 28 3.80 14.10 5.33
N PRO A 29 4.48 15.14 5.84
CA PRO A 29 5.93 15.19 5.86
C PRO A 29 6.52 14.05 6.71
N LEU A 30 7.49 13.37 6.12
CA LEU A 30 8.49 12.54 6.80
C LEU A 30 9.66 13.43 7.23
N ASP A 31 10.42 13.03 8.25
CA ASP A 31 11.53 13.83 8.76
C ASP A 31 12.69 13.90 7.74
N LYS A 32 12.71 15.00 6.97
CA LYS A 32 13.73 15.25 5.95
C LYS A 32 15.14 15.35 6.53
N VAL A 33 15.30 15.73 7.81
CA VAL A 33 16.61 15.82 8.45
C VAL A 33 17.13 14.42 8.81
N PHE A 34 16.25 13.57 9.34
CA PHE A 34 16.59 12.18 9.65
C PHE A 34 17.03 11.38 8.41
N TYR A 35 16.25 11.51 7.32
CA TYR A 35 16.55 10.85 6.06
C TYR A 35 17.72 11.51 5.32
N GLY A 36 17.85 12.84 5.41
CA GLY A 36 18.91 13.61 4.79
C GLY A 36 19.13 13.21 3.34
N ASP A 37 20.39 12.96 2.98
CA ASP A 37 20.79 12.53 1.63
C ASP A 37 20.80 11.01 1.41
N LYS A 38 20.38 10.21 2.40
CA LYS A 38 20.45 8.75 2.33
C LYS A 38 19.52 8.23 1.25
N THR A 39 20.04 7.36 0.38
CA THR A 39 19.21 6.56 -0.51
C THR A 39 18.75 5.30 0.23
N ILE A 40 17.45 5.05 0.25
CA ILE A 40 16.86 3.84 0.82
C ILE A 40 16.56 2.87 -0.33
N TYR A 41 17.27 1.75 -0.32
CA TYR A 41 17.12 0.68 -1.28
C TYR A 41 16.22 -0.41 -0.71
N PHE A 42 15.24 -0.80 -1.50
CA PHE A 42 14.24 -1.78 -1.14
C PHE A 42 14.40 -3.02 -2.03
N LYS A 43 14.63 -4.18 -1.41
CA LYS A 43 14.81 -5.45 -2.10
C LYS A 43 13.77 -6.48 -1.65
N ILE A 44 12.96 -6.97 -2.57
CA ILE A 44 11.93 -7.96 -2.26
C ILE A 44 12.56 -9.35 -2.01
N ASN A 45 12.15 -10.00 -0.93
CA ASN A 45 12.52 -11.38 -0.65
C ASN A 45 11.76 -12.31 -1.62
N PRO A 46 12.42 -13.26 -2.30
CA PRO A 46 11.78 -14.22 -3.21
C PRO A 46 10.67 -15.08 -2.59
N ARG A 47 10.68 -15.23 -1.25
CA ARG A 47 9.66 -15.94 -0.46
C ARG A 47 8.43 -15.10 -0.13
N SER A 48 8.40 -13.83 -0.52
CA SER A 48 7.24 -12.95 -0.34
C SER A 48 5.99 -13.56 -0.97
N GLN A 49 4.84 -13.29 -0.37
CA GLN A 49 3.54 -13.70 -0.89
C GLN A 49 3.33 -13.13 -2.30
N LYS A 50 2.98 -14.02 -3.24
CA LYS A 50 2.85 -13.69 -4.67
C LYS A 50 1.40 -13.54 -5.14
N LEU A 51 0.45 -13.99 -4.34
CA LEU A 51 -0.97 -14.06 -4.71
C LEU A 51 -1.81 -13.37 -3.66
N ILE A 52 -2.92 -12.78 -4.08
CA ILE A 52 -3.93 -12.22 -3.20
C ILE A 52 -4.85 -13.33 -2.69
N THR A 53 -5.06 -13.35 -1.37
CA THR A 53 -6.10 -14.17 -0.73
C THR A 53 -7.41 -13.39 -0.69
N PHE A 54 -8.47 -13.95 -1.26
CA PHE A 54 -9.78 -13.32 -1.32
C PHE A 54 -10.72 -13.84 -0.24
N SER A 55 -11.56 -12.97 0.33
CA SER A 55 -12.59 -13.33 1.31
C SER A 55 -13.81 -12.41 1.24
N GLY A 56 -14.91 -12.78 1.90
CA GLY A 56 -16.15 -12.01 1.91
C GLY A 56 -17.05 -12.31 0.72
N MET A 57 -17.80 -11.31 0.24
CA MET A 57 -18.80 -11.44 -0.83
C MET A 57 -18.17 -11.52 -2.24
N VAL A 58 -17.14 -12.34 -2.41
CA VAL A 58 -16.31 -12.44 -3.62
C VAL A 58 -17.14 -12.78 -4.87
N GLY A 59 -18.19 -13.58 -4.74
CA GLY A 59 -19.07 -13.96 -5.86
C GLY A 59 -19.93 -12.82 -6.42
N THR A 60 -19.93 -11.64 -5.80
CA THR A 60 -20.62 -10.44 -6.31
C THR A 60 -19.73 -9.54 -7.16
N ILE A 61 -18.43 -9.88 -7.26
CA ILE A 61 -17.47 -9.13 -8.08
C ILE A 61 -17.67 -9.56 -9.54
N GLY A 62 -18.07 -8.62 -10.39
CA GLY A 62 -18.20 -8.89 -11.82
C GLY A 62 -16.83 -9.09 -12.49
N GLY A 63 -16.68 -10.16 -13.27
CA GLY A 63 -15.49 -10.44 -14.08
C GLY A 63 -14.55 -11.49 -13.51
N GLY A 64 -13.52 -11.84 -14.28
CA GLY A 64 -12.47 -12.77 -13.85
C GLY A 64 -11.50 -12.07 -12.91
N ILE A 65 -11.07 -12.77 -11.86
CA ILE A 65 -10.08 -12.27 -10.91
C ILE A 65 -8.69 -12.52 -11.49
N ILE A 66 -7.96 -11.44 -11.81
CA ILE A 66 -6.58 -11.53 -12.29
C ILE A 66 -5.64 -11.20 -11.14
N GLN A 67 -4.75 -12.15 -10.82
CA GLN A 67 -3.73 -11.95 -9.79
C GLN A 67 -2.68 -10.95 -10.31
N PRO A 68 -2.47 -9.80 -9.64
CA PRO A 68 -1.48 -8.82 -10.07
C PRO A 68 -0.06 -9.31 -9.77
N ASN A 69 0.91 -8.82 -10.55
CA ASN A 69 2.32 -9.03 -10.25
C ASN A 69 2.72 -8.21 -9.00
N VAL A 70 3.00 -8.89 -7.89
CA VAL A 70 3.32 -8.27 -6.59
C VAL A 70 4.62 -7.50 -6.62
N GLU A 71 5.67 -8.01 -7.27
CA GLU A 71 6.97 -7.32 -7.39
C GLU A 71 6.80 -6.00 -8.14
N GLU A 72 6.06 -6.04 -9.25
CA GLU A 72 5.78 -4.85 -10.04
C GLU A 72 4.92 -3.85 -9.27
N ALA A 73 3.88 -4.31 -8.56
CA ALA A 73 3.07 -3.45 -7.69
C ALA A 73 3.92 -2.77 -6.61
N PHE A 74 4.87 -3.51 -6.03
CA PHE A 74 5.78 -2.99 -5.03
C PHE A 74 6.74 -1.96 -5.61
N ARG A 75 7.38 -2.26 -6.75
CA ARG A 75 8.26 -1.32 -7.47
C ARG A 75 7.54 -0.01 -7.78
N LEU A 76 6.32 -0.08 -8.32
CA LEU A 76 5.49 1.09 -8.60
C LEU A 76 5.14 1.87 -7.33
N SER A 77 4.88 1.18 -6.21
CA SER A 77 4.57 1.82 -4.94
C SER A 77 5.76 2.62 -4.37
N ILE A 78 6.99 2.09 -4.51
CA ILE A 78 8.22 2.79 -4.11
C ILE A 78 8.42 4.06 -4.95
N ASN A 79 8.25 3.96 -6.28
CA ASN A 79 8.41 5.10 -7.17
C ASN A 79 7.40 6.22 -6.89
N GLU A 80 6.13 5.87 -6.67
CA GLU A 80 5.09 6.83 -6.33
C GLU A 80 5.37 7.47 -4.97
N LEU A 81 5.78 6.69 -3.96
CA LEU A 81 6.13 7.22 -2.64
C LEU A 81 7.35 8.14 -2.68
N ALA A 82 8.38 7.79 -3.46
CA ALA A 82 9.56 8.63 -3.67
C ALA A 82 9.16 9.99 -4.24
N SER A 83 8.27 9.99 -5.24
CA SER A 83 7.75 11.22 -5.85
C SER A 83 6.92 12.05 -4.87
N GLU A 84 6.05 11.42 -4.08
CA GLU A 84 5.18 12.14 -3.14
C GLU A 84 5.97 12.73 -1.96
N THR A 85 6.95 11.99 -1.44
CA THR A 85 7.71 12.38 -0.24
C THR A 85 8.99 13.14 -0.54
N THR A 86 9.41 13.20 -1.81
CA THR A 86 10.71 13.74 -2.26
C THR A 86 11.93 13.03 -1.66
N LEU A 87 11.76 11.83 -1.10
CA LEU A 87 12.84 11.01 -0.57
C LEU A 87 13.51 10.19 -1.69
N LYS A 88 14.80 9.88 -1.52
CA LYS A 88 15.56 9.00 -2.41
C LYS A 88 15.24 7.53 -2.11
N LEU A 89 14.09 7.05 -2.57
CA LEU A 89 13.69 5.64 -2.44
C LEU A 89 13.90 4.91 -3.76
N LYS A 90 14.54 3.74 -3.74
CA LYS A 90 14.80 2.94 -4.93
C LYS A 90 14.41 1.47 -4.71
N PHE A 91 13.74 0.87 -5.68
CA PHE A 91 13.59 -0.57 -5.76
C PHE A 91 14.78 -1.16 -6.51
N ILE A 92 15.33 -2.27 -6.01
CA ILE A 92 16.40 -3.04 -6.66
C ILE A 92 16.08 -4.53 -6.68
N LYS A 93 16.59 -5.23 -7.69
CA LYS A 93 16.51 -6.69 -7.74
C LYS A 93 17.70 -7.31 -7.03
N ASN A 94 18.88 -6.74 -7.22
CA ASN A 94 20.15 -7.25 -6.72
C ASN A 94 20.91 -6.19 -5.93
N SER A 95 21.61 -6.64 -4.89
CA SER A 95 22.41 -5.75 -4.03
C SER A 95 23.60 -5.10 -4.76
N GLY A 96 24.00 -5.64 -5.92
CA GLY A 96 25.01 -5.02 -6.79
C GLY A 96 24.53 -3.76 -7.52
N GLU A 97 23.25 -3.41 -7.44
CA GLU A 97 22.67 -2.17 -8.00
C GLU A 97 22.79 -0.97 -7.04
N ILE A 98 23.46 -1.16 -5.89
CA ILE A 98 23.68 -0.09 -4.90
C ILE A 98 24.91 0.72 -5.31
N GLU A 99 24.70 2.01 -5.53
CA GLU A 99 25.74 2.94 -5.99
C GLU A 99 26.25 3.84 -4.85
N ASP A 100 25.51 3.91 -3.73
CA ASP A 100 25.76 4.86 -2.65
C ASP A 100 26.39 4.18 -1.41
N GLU A 101 27.55 4.66 -0.95
CA GLU A 101 28.24 4.12 0.23
C GLU A 101 27.44 4.27 1.55
N LYS A 102 26.55 5.27 1.61
CA LYS A 102 25.69 5.55 2.79
C LYS A 102 24.26 5.03 2.62
N ALA A 103 24.05 4.10 1.68
CA ALA A 103 22.76 3.49 1.42
C ALA A 103 22.21 2.74 2.64
N LEU A 104 20.90 2.87 2.84
CA LEU A 104 20.15 1.98 3.73
C LEU A 104 19.57 0.85 2.88
N LEU A 105 19.97 -0.40 3.13
CA LEU A 105 19.38 -1.54 2.45
C LEU A 105 18.30 -2.18 3.31
N ILE A 106 17.08 -2.23 2.77
CA ILE A 106 15.92 -2.83 3.39
C ILE A 106 15.49 -4.06 2.60
N ASP A 107 15.66 -5.22 3.21
CA ASP A 107 15.08 -6.48 2.73
C ASP A 107 13.61 -6.55 3.15
N ILE A 108 12.75 -6.99 2.24
CA ILE A 108 11.31 -6.87 2.41
C ILE A 108 10.67 -8.22 2.24
N ASN A 109 9.85 -8.63 3.20
CA ASN A 109 9.02 -9.82 3.09
C ASN A 109 7.54 -9.42 3.16
N ILE A 110 6.83 -9.54 2.04
CA ILE A 110 5.38 -9.36 2.01
C ILE A 110 4.77 -10.63 2.59
N SER A 111 4.32 -10.56 3.85
CA SER A 111 3.87 -11.71 4.61
C SER A 111 2.41 -12.07 4.37
N GLU A 112 1.58 -11.07 4.04
CA GLU A 112 0.18 -11.29 3.71
C GLU A 112 -0.34 -10.31 2.67
N ILE A 113 -1.21 -10.77 1.79
CA ILE A 113 -2.02 -9.94 0.90
C ILE A 113 -3.45 -10.46 0.95
N GLN A 114 -4.35 -9.73 1.62
CA GLN A 114 -5.73 -10.15 1.85
C GLN A 114 -6.71 -9.11 1.32
N TRP A 115 -7.61 -9.53 0.44
CA TRP A 115 -8.67 -8.68 -0.08
C TRP A 115 -10.02 -9.17 0.38
N HIS A 116 -10.64 -8.40 1.26
CA HIS A 116 -11.94 -8.67 1.82
C HIS A 116 -13.02 -7.84 1.14
N PHE A 117 -14.05 -8.48 0.58
CA PHE A 117 -15.17 -7.82 -0.05
C PHE A 117 -16.35 -7.73 0.91
N GLY A 118 -16.61 -6.53 1.41
CA GLY A 118 -17.85 -6.20 2.11
C GLY A 118 -18.97 -5.86 1.14
N PHE A 119 -20.12 -5.45 1.67
CA PHE A 119 -21.33 -5.18 0.87
C PHE A 119 -21.16 -4.01 -0.12
N SER A 120 -20.50 -2.92 0.30
CA SER A 120 -20.29 -1.72 -0.52
C SER A 120 -18.82 -1.32 -0.68
N VAL A 121 -17.94 -1.92 0.12
CA VAL A 121 -16.51 -1.56 0.18
C VAL A 121 -15.68 -2.82 0.27
N ALA A 122 -14.69 -2.91 -0.61
CA ALA A 122 -13.63 -3.89 -0.52
C ALA A 122 -12.43 -3.29 0.25
N THR A 123 -11.81 -4.08 1.11
CA THR A 123 -10.63 -3.70 1.87
C THR A 123 -9.49 -4.63 1.50
N LEU A 124 -8.44 -4.08 0.89
CA LEU A 124 -7.18 -4.77 0.68
C LEU A 124 -6.23 -4.43 1.82
N LYS A 125 -5.68 -5.45 2.45
CA LYS A 125 -4.68 -5.36 3.50
C LYS A 125 -3.40 -6.05 3.04
N THR A 126 -2.27 -5.38 3.21
CA THR A 126 -0.93 -5.97 3.00
C THR A 126 -0.14 -5.91 4.29
N GLY A 127 0.39 -7.03 4.74
CA GLY A 127 1.36 -7.09 5.83
C GLY A 127 2.77 -7.23 5.26
N VAL A 128 3.68 -6.39 5.75
CA VAL A 128 5.05 -6.32 5.22
C VAL A 128 6.03 -6.24 6.38
N ILE A 129 7.08 -7.06 6.29
CA ILE A 129 8.20 -7.06 7.23
C ILE A 129 9.38 -6.40 6.50
N TYR A 130 9.91 -5.33 7.11
CA TYR A 130 11.06 -4.59 6.61
C TYR A 130 12.25 -4.88 7.53
N LYS A 131 13.28 -5.52 6.99
CA LYS A 131 14.53 -5.83 7.68
C LYS A 131 15.62 -4.90 7.20
N ASN A 132 16.17 -4.12 8.12
CA ASN A 132 17.36 -3.32 7.85
C ASN A 132 18.60 -4.23 7.88
N VAL A 133 19.25 -4.37 6.73
CA VAL A 133 20.40 -5.28 6.56
C VAL A 133 21.63 -4.76 7.31
N ASN A 134 21.74 -3.46 7.54
CA ASN A 134 22.89 -2.85 8.20
C ASN A 134 22.93 -3.12 9.71
N ASN A 135 21.79 -3.35 10.35
CA ASN A 135 21.71 -3.51 11.82
C ASN A 135 20.78 -4.65 12.28
N ASP A 136 20.34 -5.49 11.35
CA ASP A 136 19.44 -6.62 11.57
C ASP A 136 18.09 -6.28 12.25
N SER A 137 17.73 -5.00 12.34
CA SER A 137 16.45 -4.62 12.95
C SER A 137 15.28 -4.88 12.00
N GLU A 138 14.19 -5.40 12.56
CA GLU A 138 12.95 -5.65 11.83
C GLU A 138 11.84 -4.69 12.28
N ILE A 139 11.06 -4.21 11.32
CA ILE A 139 9.85 -3.41 11.54
C ILE A 139 8.73 -4.04 10.72
N LYS A 140 7.61 -4.33 11.38
CA LYS A 140 6.42 -4.89 10.73
C LYS A 140 5.39 -3.80 10.59
N THR A 141 4.90 -3.59 9.38
CA THR A 141 3.82 -2.63 9.13
C THR A 141 2.74 -3.22 8.26
N THR A 142 1.62 -2.51 8.20
CA THR A 142 0.49 -2.86 7.38
C THR A 142 0.09 -1.70 6.49
N GLY A 143 -0.41 -2.04 5.33
CA GLY A 143 -1.08 -1.12 4.42
C GLY A 143 -2.55 -1.49 4.29
N ILE A 144 -3.42 -0.50 4.18
CA ILE A 144 -4.87 -0.70 4.13
C ILE A 144 -5.47 0.19 3.05
N ARG A 145 -6.00 -0.45 2.00
CA ARG A 145 -6.68 0.22 0.89
C ARG A 145 -8.16 -0.15 0.87
N LYS A 146 -9.03 0.83 1.14
CA LYS A 146 -10.51 0.68 1.03
C LYS A 146 -11.03 1.21 -0.30
N SER A 147 -11.63 0.37 -1.12
CA SER A 147 -12.12 0.75 -2.44
C SER A 147 -13.54 0.23 -2.70
N GLY A 148 -14.37 1.03 -3.38
CA GLY A 148 -15.66 0.57 -3.92
C GLY A 148 -15.51 -0.17 -5.27
N GLY A 149 -14.29 -0.59 -5.61
CA GLY A 149 -13.93 -1.14 -6.92
C GLY A 149 -12.53 -0.73 -7.37
N GLY A 150 -12.25 -0.93 -8.66
CA GLY A 150 -10.98 -0.58 -9.28
C GLY A 150 -10.01 -1.75 -9.42
N ASN A 151 -8.98 -1.52 -10.23
CA ASN A 151 -8.02 -2.54 -10.66
C ASN A 151 -7.15 -3.08 -9.49
N GLU A 152 -6.94 -4.39 -9.50
CA GLU A 152 -6.19 -5.18 -8.52
C GLU A 152 -4.75 -4.68 -8.33
N MET A 153 -4.05 -4.40 -9.42
CA MET A 153 -2.69 -3.85 -9.41
C MET A 153 -2.65 -2.49 -8.70
N ASN A 154 -3.59 -1.59 -9.01
CA ASN A 154 -3.61 -0.26 -8.41
C ASN A 154 -3.98 -0.31 -6.92
N ASN A 155 -4.91 -1.18 -6.53
CA ASN A 155 -5.25 -1.35 -5.11
C ASN A 155 -4.07 -1.96 -4.35
N LEU A 156 -3.38 -2.95 -4.90
CA LEU A 156 -2.19 -3.54 -4.31
C LEU A 156 -1.04 -2.54 -4.17
N LYS A 157 -0.74 -1.80 -5.24
CA LYS A 157 0.25 -0.72 -5.23
C LYS A 157 -0.02 0.27 -4.11
N LYS A 158 -1.25 0.75 -3.97
CA LYS A 158 -1.64 1.71 -2.91
C LYS A 158 -1.50 1.11 -1.52
N SER A 159 -1.93 -0.13 -1.31
CA SER A 159 -1.75 -0.82 -0.03
C SER A 159 -0.26 -0.96 0.32
N LEU A 160 0.59 -1.36 -0.61
CA LEU A 160 2.04 -1.46 -0.39
C LEU A 160 2.71 -0.10 -0.15
N LYS A 161 2.23 0.95 -0.81
CA LYS A 161 2.64 2.34 -0.55
C LYS A 161 2.35 2.73 0.90
N ASP A 162 1.16 2.43 1.39
CA ASP A 162 0.75 2.72 2.77
C ASP A 162 1.61 1.97 3.78
N ALA A 163 1.86 0.68 3.54
CA ALA A 163 2.74 -0.12 4.39
C ALA A 163 4.15 0.47 4.47
N THR A 164 4.68 0.92 3.32
CA THR A 164 6.03 1.49 3.22
C THR A 164 6.11 2.85 3.89
N TYR A 165 5.12 3.72 3.70
CA TYR A 165 5.04 4.99 4.41
C TYR A 165 5.01 4.79 5.93
N ASN A 166 4.20 3.85 6.41
CA ASN A 166 4.14 3.51 7.83
C ASN A 166 5.49 2.98 8.34
N PHE A 167 6.22 2.20 7.53
CA PHE A 167 7.56 1.75 7.89
C PHE A 167 8.52 2.93 8.06
N LEU A 168 8.51 3.89 7.12
CA LEU A 168 9.34 5.09 7.22
C LEU A 168 9.00 5.86 8.52
N LYS A 169 7.72 6.09 8.81
CA LYS A 169 7.28 6.72 10.08
C LYS A 169 7.77 6.01 11.34
N GLU A 170 7.91 4.70 11.34
CA GLU A 170 8.48 3.97 12.48
C GLU A 170 10.00 4.02 12.49
N LEU A 171 10.64 4.04 11.32
CA LEU A 171 12.08 4.10 11.18
C LEU A 171 12.67 5.41 11.73
N GLU A 172 12.01 6.55 11.52
CA GLU A 172 12.46 7.86 12.02
C GLU A 172 12.29 8.03 13.55
N LYS A 173 11.66 7.08 14.24
CA LYS A 173 11.54 7.08 15.71
C LYS A 173 12.69 6.37 16.41
N LYS A 174 13.54 5.65 15.67
CA LYS A 174 14.69 4.89 16.18
C LYS A 174 15.96 5.71 16.05
#